data_AF-A0A561U4H1-F1
#
_entry.id   AF-A0A561U4H1-F1
#
_cell.length_a   1.000
_cell.length_b   1.000
_cell.length_c   1.000
_cell.angle_alpha   90.00
_cell.angle_beta   90.00
_cell.angle_gamma   90.00
#
_symmetry.space_group_name_H-M   'P 1'
#
loop_
_entity.id
_entity.type
_entity.pdbx_description
1 polymer ?
#
loop_
_entity_poly.entity_id
_entity_poly.type
_entity_poly.pdbx_seq_one_letter_code
_entity_poly.pdbx_strand_id
1 'polypeptide(L)'
;MSTVVTLRAEWEVGPFWVSRGGGVSDPYDVDEISEIVLIEESLLRDVDQWDSDFQALYRPDDPASSGFAGEADRQNFVARGRLLAQRLRQSLDSSVEVRYSGDGTIGIEYFEAEGITTYYAKIDEGHPRNDPRGIVRRRVVGSTSYDEAFTRNLQWEPTEYLQRYRLGHDDIDHVKITKDEADAFIERMSKKLSGDQ
;
A
#
# COMPACT_ATOMS: atom_id res chain seq x y z
N MET A 1 18.35 13.89 -3.65
CA MET A 1 17.46 14.16 -2.50
C MET A 1 16.27 13.23 -2.65
N SER A 2 15.86 12.52 -1.60
CA SER A 2 14.68 11.66 -1.67
C SER A 2 13.43 12.54 -1.66
N THR A 3 12.54 12.33 -2.63
CA THR A 3 11.21 12.93 -2.65
C THR A 3 10.22 11.83 -2.35
N VAL A 4 9.36 12.07 -1.36
CA VAL A 4 8.27 11.17 -0.98
C VAL A 4 6.97 11.89 -1.26
N VAL A 5 6.10 11.27 -2.04
CA VAL A 5 4.73 11.73 -2.27
C VAL A 5 3.78 10.73 -1.64
N THR A 6 3.05 11.16 -0.61
CA THR A 6 2.02 10.36 0.03
C THR A 6 0.65 10.85 -0.42
N LEU A 7 -0.11 9.99 -1.09
CA LEU A 7 -1.50 10.27 -1.42
C LEU A 7 -2.37 10.01 -0.19
N ARG A 8 -2.96 11.07 0.36
CA ARG A 8 -3.80 11.02 1.58
C ARG A 8 -4.83 12.13 1.52
N ALA A 9 -6.08 11.77 1.78
CA ALA A 9 -7.17 12.71 1.96
C ALA A 9 -7.17 13.23 3.41
N GLU A 10 -7.34 14.54 3.54
CA GLU A 10 -7.51 15.25 4.80
C GLU A 10 -8.40 16.47 4.56
N TRP A 11 -9.16 16.88 5.57
CA TRP A 11 -10.17 17.93 5.40
C TRP A 11 -9.55 19.27 5.01
N GLU A 12 -10.15 19.90 4.00
CA GLU A 12 -9.86 21.28 3.58
C GLU A 12 -8.40 21.51 3.16
N VAL A 13 -7.67 20.45 2.80
CA VAL A 13 -6.28 20.52 2.29
C VAL A 13 -6.10 19.60 1.09
N GLY A 14 -5.04 19.84 0.31
CA GLY A 14 -4.74 19.06 -0.90
C GLY A 14 -4.30 17.61 -0.60
N PRO A 15 -4.49 16.69 -1.56
CA PRO A 15 -4.30 15.26 -1.34
C PRO A 15 -2.84 14.78 -1.41
N PHE A 16 -1.90 15.62 -1.86
CA PHE A 16 -0.50 15.26 -2.05
C PHE A 16 0.37 15.73 -0.89
N TRP A 17 0.71 14.82 0.01
CA TRP A 17 1.61 15.10 1.12
C TRP A 17 3.05 14.84 0.70
N VAL A 18 3.83 15.90 0.56
CA VAL A 18 5.18 15.81 -0.02
C VAL A 18 6.24 16.10 1.03
N SER A 19 7.19 15.18 1.18
CA SER A 19 8.41 15.38 1.96
C SER A 19 9.63 15.35 1.05
N ARG A 20 10.55 16.29 1.25
CA ARG A 20 11.83 16.36 0.54
C ARG A 20 12.98 16.21 1.53
N GLY A 21 13.92 15.31 1.25
CA GLY A 21 15.11 15.11 2.08
C GLY A 21 14.83 14.60 3.51
N GLY A 22 13.68 13.95 3.72
CA GLY A 22 13.27 13.45 5.04
C GLY A 22 12.68 14.50 5.98
N GLY A 23 12.29 15.67 5.46
CA GLY A 23 11.59 16.73 6.22
C GLY A 23 10.13 16.40 6.53
N VAL A 24 9.44 17.37 7.16
CA VAL A 24 7.99 17.33 7.36
C VAL A 24 7.29 17.25 6.00
N SER A 25 6.14 16.57 5.94
CA SER A 25 5.32 16.54 4.73
C SER A 25 4.36 17.72 4.73
N ASP A 26 4.35 18.49 3.64
CA ASP A 26 3.39 19.56 3.41
C ASP A 26 2.33 19.10 2.41
N PRO A 27 1.04 19.46 2.60
CA PRO A 27 0.00 19.15 1.64
C PRO A 27 0.08 20.08 0.42
N TYR A 28 -0.17 19.51 -0.76
CA TYR A 28 -0.23 20.20 -2.04
C TYR A 28 -1.51 19.82 -2.77
N ASP A 29 -2.14 20.78 -3.45
CA ASP A 29 -3.23 20.51 -4.38
C ASP A 29 -2.71 20.03 -5.76
N VAL A 30 -3.64 19.78 -6.69
CA VAL A 30 -3.33 19.26 -8.03
C VAL A 30 -2.61 20.26 -8.94
N ASP A 31 -2.75 21.57 -8.68
CA ASP A 31 -2.06 22.61 -9.42
C ASP A 31 -0.64 22.80 -8.85
N GLU A 32 -0.50 22.86 -7.53
CA GLU A 32 0.78 23.08 -6.84
C GLU A 32 1.74 21.88 -6.97
N ILE A 33 1.24 20.64 -6.97
CA ILE A 33 2.09 19.43 -7.07
C ILE A 33 2.87 19.38 -8.39
N SER A 34 2.35 20.02 -9.44
CA SER A 34 2.98 20.09 -10.76
C SER A 34 4.32 20.84 -10.76
N GLU A 35 4.54 21.71 -9.76
CA GLU A 35 5.83 22.39 -9.54
C GLU A 35 6.90 21.44 -8.96
N ILE A 36 6.49 20.27 -8.45
CA ILE A 36 7.35 19.33 -7.74
C ILE A 36 7.67 18.11 -8.60
N VAL A 37 6.64 17.54 -9.22
CA VAL A 37 6.72 16.32 -10.01
C VAL A 37 5.83 16.42 -11.25
N LEU A 38 6.26 15.78 -12.34
CA LEU A 38 5.49 15.73 -13.57
C LEU A 38 4.48 14.59 -13.50
N ILE A 39 3.19 14.93 -13.46
CA ILE A 39 2.07 14.00 -13.44
C ILE A 39 1.19 14.29 -14.66
N GLU A 40 0.67 13.25 -15.31
CA GLU A 40 -0.25 13.43 -16.43
C GLU A 40 -1.54 14.12 -15.98
N GLU A 41 -2.03 15.07 -16.78
CA GLU A 41 -3.21 15.88 -16.46
C GLU A 41 -4.45 15.03 -16.18
N SER A 42 -4.64 13.92 -16.91
CA SER A 42 -5.73 12.99 -16.65
C SER A 42 -5.63 12.32 -15.27
N LEU A 43 -4.42 12.00 -14.81
CA LEU A 43 -4.24 11.44 -13.47
C LEU A 43 -4.46 12.49 -12.39
N LEU A 44 -4.02 13.75 -12.62
CA LEU A 44 -4.33 14.85 -11.71
C LEU A 44 -5.84 15.04 -11.56
N ARG A 45 -6.60 15.05 -12.66
CA ARG A 45 -8.07 15.13 -12.61
C ARG A 45 -8.71 13.96 -11.86
N ASP A 46 -8.20 12.75 -12.03
CA ASP A 46 -8.73 11.58 -11.33
C ASP A 46 -8.45 11.64 -9.81
N VAL A 47 -7.30 12.19 -9.41
CA VAL A 47 -6.97 12.44 -8.00
C VAL A 47 -7.81 13.59 -7.44
N ASP A 48 -7.99 14.68 -8.18
CA ASP A 48 -8.84 15.81 -7.80
C ASP A 48 -10.27 15.38 -7.51
N GLN A 49 -10.83 14.54 -8.40
CA GLN A 49 -12.17 14.00 -8.21
C GLN A 49 -12.23 13.08 -6.99
N TRP A 50 -11.20 12.26 -6.76
CA TRP A 50 -11.14 11.39 -5.58
C TRP A 50 -11.08 12.18 -4.28
N ASP A 51 -10.30 13.26 -4.22
CA ASP A 51 -10.25 14.14 -3.05
C ASP A 51 -11.56 14.93 -2.89
N SER A 52 -12.09 15.50 -3.97
CA SER A 52 -13.39 16.19 -3.96
C SER A 52 -14.53 15.32 -3.44
N ASP A 53 -14.57 14.03 -3.82
CA ASP A 53 -15.53 13.07 -3.29
C ASP A 53 -15.38 12.89 -1.76
N PHE A 54 -14.15 12.94 -1.24
CA PHE A 54 -13.90 12.94 0.20
C PHE A 54 -14.38 14.23 0.82
N GLN A 55 -13.95 15.40 0.34
CA GLN A 55 -14.32 16.72 0.87
C GLN A 55 -15.84 16.92 0.92
N ALA A 56 -16.60 16.35 -0.02
CA ALA A 56 -18.06 16.39 -0.03
C ALA A 56 -18.72 15.69 1.19
N LEU A 57 -17.98 14.84 1.90
CA LEU A 57 -18.42 14.20 3.15
C LEU A 57 -18.28 15.12 4.37
N TYR A 58 -17.56 16.23 4.23
CA TYR A 58 -17.38 17.20 5.30
C TYR A 58 -18.69 17.97 5.56
N ARG A 59 -19.10 18.00 6.81
CA ARG A 59 -20.30 18.72 7.27
C ARG A 59 -19.85 19.93 8.09
N PRO A 60 -19.76 21.14 7.52
CA PRO A 60 -19.21 22.30 8.23
C PRO A 60 -20.06 22.70 9.44
N ASP A 61 -21.39 22.50 9.37
CA ASP A 61 -22.31 22.78 10.48
C ASP A 61 -22.28 21.71 11.59
N ASP A 62 -21.76 20.51 11.30
CA ASP A 62 -21.59 19.43 12.26
C ASP A 62 -20.35 18.56 11.91
N PRO A 63 -19.13 19.08 12.16
CA PRO A 63 -17.90 18.41 11.75
C PRO A 63 -17.74 17.02 12.36
N ALA A 64 -18.27 16.81 13.56
CA ALA A 64 -18.21 15.52 14.27
C ALA A 64 -19.01 14.42 13.57
N SER A 65 -20.00 14.80 12.76
CA SER A 65 -20.78 13.88 11.93
C SER A 65 -20.20 13.74 10.52
N SER A 66 -19.05 14.33 10.19
CA SER A 66 -18.42 14.17 8.87
C SER A 66 -17.93 12.73 8.66
N GLY A 67 -17.89 12.30 7.41
CA GLY A 67 -17.33 11.00 7.02
C GLY A 67 -18.29 10.12 6.21
N PHE A 68 -17.82 8.91 5.92
CA PHE A 68 -18.52 7.95 5.06
C PHE A 68 -19.86 7.51 5.66
N ALA A 69 -20.87 7.30 4.81
CA ALA A 69 -22.17 6.79 5.25
C ALA A 69 -22.10 5.34 5.77
N GLY A 70 -21.09 4.58 5.34
CA GLY A 70 -20.80 3.25 5.88
C GLY A 70 -19.45 2.71 5.42
N GLU A 71 -19.09 1.54 5.97
CA GLU A 71 -17.80 0.89 5.68
C GLU A 71 -17.65 0.48 4.21
N ALA A 72 -18.73 0.15 3.51
CA ALA A 72 -18.66 -0.17 2.09
C ALA A 72 -18.21 1.03 1.23
N ASP A 73 -18.74 2.23 1.52
CA ASP A 73 -18.35 3.45 0.82
C ASP A 73 -16.89 3.80 1.10
N ARG A 74 -16.47 3.64 2.36
CA ARG A 74 -15.07 3.79 2.76
C ARG A 74 -14.16 2.80 2.04
N GLN A 75 -14.53 1.53 1.95
CA GLN A 75 -13.75 0.53 1.23
C GLN A 75 -13.61 0.85 -0.25
N ASN A 76 -14.68 1.33 -0.89
CA ASN A 76 -14.66 1.78 -2.28
C ASN A 76 -13.74 3.00 -2.47
N PHE A 77 -13.82 3.98 -1.57
CA PHE A 77 -12.93 5.14 -1.56
C PHE A 77 -11.46 4.73 -1.43
N VAL A 78 -11.16 3.83 -0.49
CA VAL A 78 -9.79 3.32 -0.28
C VAL A 78 -9.30 2.53 -1.49
N ALA A 79 -10.15 1.68 -2.09
CA ALA A 79 -9.80 0.92 -3.28
C ALA A 79 -9.48 1.84 -4.48
N ARG A 80 -10.26 2.90 -4.70
CA ARG A 80 -9.99 3.92 -5.72
C ARG A 80 -8.66 4.63 -5.47
N GLY A 81 -8.41 5.08 -4.25
CA GLY A 81 -7.15 5.76 -3.91
C GLY A 81 -5.91 4.88 -4.10
N ARG A 82 -6.00 3.57 -3.84
CA ARG A 82 -4.91 2.63 -4.17
C ARG A 82 -4.62 2.57 -5.67
N LEU A 83 -5.65 2.53 -6.52
CA LEU A 83 -5.46 2.54 -7.97
C LEU A 83 -4.79 3.84 -8.44
N LEU A 84 -5.14 4.97 -7.84
CA LEU A 84 -4.52 6.26 -8.13
C LEU A 84 -3.07 6.33 -7.67
N ALA A 85 -2.76 5.86 -6.45
CA ALA A 85 -1.39 5.78 -5.95
C ALA A 85 -0.51 4.85 -6.83
N GLN A 86 -1.08 3.76 -7.35
CA GLN A 86 -0.38 2.89 -8.29
C GLN A 86 -0.10 3.59 -9.62
N ARG A 87 -1.09 4.30 -10.18
CA ARG A 87 -0.89 5.08 -11.42
C ARG A 87 0.14 6.20 -11.22
N LEU A 88 0.11 6.87 -10.07
CA LEU A 88 1.09 7.88 -9.69
C LEU A 88 2.49 7.28 -9.64
N ARG A 89 2.65 6.11 -9.02
CA ARG A 89 3.95 5.43 -8.99
C ARG A 89 4.45 5.05 -10.38
N GLN A 90 3.56 4.65 -11.29
CA GLN A 90 3.91 4.29 -12.66
C GLN A 90 4.29 5.50 -13.52
N SER A 91 3.69 6.67 -13.27
CA SER A 91 3.98 7.89 -14.02
C SER A 91 5.25 8.62 -13.54
N LEU A 92 5.62 8.44 -12.27
CA LEU A 92 6.73 9.15 -11.65
C LEU A 92 8.08 8.45 -11.82
N ASP A 93 9.15 9.25 -11.85
CA ASP A 93 10.52 8.76 -11.88
C ASP A 93 10.79 7.79 -10.70
N SER A 94 11.65 6.80 -10.95
CA SER A 94 11.96 5.77 -9.95
C SER A 94 12.58 6.30 -8.65
N SER A 95 13.14 7.50 -8.66
CA SER A 95 13.68 8.20 -7.49
C SER A 95 12.61 8.81 -6.56
N VAL A 96 11.36 8.91 -7.01
CA VAL A 96 10.23 9.38 -6.19
C VAL A 96 9.55 8.19 -5.52
N GLU A 97 9.53 8.19 -4.20
CA GLU A 97 8.79 7.21 -3.41
C GLU A 97 7.30 7.60 -3.37
N VAL A 98 6.42 6.66 -3.70
CA VAL A 98 4.97 6.87 -3.60
C VAL A 98 4.39 6.04 -2.48
N ARG A 99 3.63 6.71 -1.62
CA ARG A 99 2.93 6.15 -0.47
C ARG A 99 1.43 6.42 -0.58
N TYR A 100 0.64 5.64 0.12
CA TYR A 100 -0.80 5.85 0.24
C TYR A 100 -1.26 5.66 1.67
N SER A 101 -2.14 6.55 2.16
CA SER A 101 -2.70 6.47 3.51
C SER A 101 -4.22 6.59 3.54
N GLY A 102 -4.90 6.62 2.38
CA GLY A 102 -6.36 6.75 2.31
C GLY A 102 -6.88 7.99 3.02
N ASP A 103 -7.86 7.81 3.90
CA ASP A 103 -8.43 8.83 4.80
C ASP A 103 -7.59 9.08 6.07
N GLY A 104 -6.34 8.60 6.09
CA GLY A 104 -5.44 8.66 7.24
C GLY A 104 -5.66 7.55 8.28
N THR A 105 -6.67 6.70 8.11
CA THR A 105 -6.99 5.63 9.08
C THR A 105 -6.39 4.28 8.71
N ILE A 106 -5.93 4.11 7.46
CA ILE A 106 -5.11 2.95 7.09
C ILE A 106 -3.63 3.28 7.34
N GLY A 107 -2.85 2.27 7.74
CA GLY A 107 -1.39 2.40 7.78
C GLY A 107 -0.84 2.72 6.39
N ILE A 108 0.35 3.32 6.35
CA ILE A 108 1.01 3.69 5.09
C ILE A 108 1.27 2.43 4.26
N GLU A 109 0.74 2.43 3.03
CA GLU A 109 1.02 1.44 2.00
C GLU A 109 2.06 2.00 1.02
N TYR A 110 3.00 1.15 0.61
CA TYR A 110 4.11 1.51 -0.27
C TYR A 110 3.88 0.97 -1.68
N PHE A 111 4.14 1.81 -2.67
CA PHE A 111 3.91 1.49 -4.07
C PHE A 111 5.26 1.43 -4.79
N GLU A 112 5.59 0.26 -5.32
CA GLU A 112 6.77 0.06 -6.15
C GLU A 112 6.39 0.22 -7.63
N ALA A 113 7.35 0.55 -8.50
CA ALA A 113 7.10 0.79 -9.94
C ALA A 113 6.38 -0.39 -10.65
N GLU A 114 6.50 -1.59 -10.11
CA GLU A 114 5.92 -2.82 -10.68
C GLU A 114 4.55 -3.20 -10.10
N GLY A 115 3.99 -2.45 -9.14
CA GLY A 115 2.67 -2.66 -8.55
C GLY A 115 2.61 -2.72 -7.02
N ILE A 116 1.44 -3.04 -6.45
CA ILE A 116 1.25 -3.15 -5.00
C ILE A 116 1.70 -4.53 -4.56
N THR A 117 2.60 -4.60 -3.57
CA THR A 117 2.99 -5.88 -2.95
C THR A 117 2.57 -5.89 -1.47
N THR A 118 1.71 -6.82 -1.08
CA THR A 118 1.35 -7.06 0.32
C THR A 118 1.98 -8.37 0.78
N TYR A 119 2.71 -8.33 1.90
CA TYR A 119 3.35 -9.50 2.49
C TYR A 119 2.51 -10.10 3.62
N TYR A 120 2.56 -11.42 3.73
CA TYR A 120 1.86 -12.20 4.74
C TYR A 120 2.79 -13.26 5.32
N ALA A 121 2.81 -13.38 6.64
CA ALA A 121 3.43 -14.49 7.35
C ALA A 121 2.40 -15.60 7.56
N LYS A 122 2.74 -16.84 7.18
CA LYS A 122 1.97 -18.03 7.55
C LYS A 122 2.31 -18.42 8.99
N ILE A 123 1.31 -18.45 9.86
CA ILE A 123 1.48 -18.68 11.29
C ILE A 123 0.64 -19.87 11.78
N ASP A 124 1.14 -20.52 12.81
CA ASP A 124 0.44 -21.54 13.60
C ASP A 124 1.00 -21.54 15.04
N GLU A 125 0.50 -22.43 15.90
CA GLU A 125 0.93 -22.53 17.31
C GLU A 125 2.45 -22.70 17.49
N GLY A 126 3.13 -23.33 16.53
CA GLY A 126 4.58 -23.53 16.56
C GLY A 126 5.38 -22.48 15.77
N HIS A 127 4.71 -21.59 15.03
CA HIS A 127 5.35 -20.64 14.13
C HIS A 127 4.68 -19.26 14.24
N PRO A 128 5.02 -18.48 15.28
CA PRO A 128 4.48 -17.14 15.48
C PRO A 128 4.97 -16.13 14.43
N ARG A 129 4.41 -14.91 14.40
CA ARG A 129 4.77 -13.85 13.43
C ARG A 129 6.27 -13.57 13.30
N ASN A 130 7.02 -13.64 14.39
CA ASN A 130 8.48 -13.41 14.40
C ASN A 130 9.30 -14.64 13.98
N ASP A 131 8.69 -15.84 13.96
CA ASP A 131 9.27 -17.05 13.39
C ASP A 131 8.23 -17.85 12.57
N PRO A 132 7.77 -17.29 11.43
CA PRO A 132 6.67 -17.87 10.70
C PRO A 132 7.11 -19.11 9.91
N ARG A 133 6.13 -19.96 9.53
CA ARG A 133 6.39 -21.16 8.71
C ARG A 133 6.98 -20.83 7.35
N GLY A 134 6.61 -19.67 6.84
CA GLY A 134 6.90 -19.20 5.50
C GLY A 134 6.17 -17.90 5.25
N ILE A 135 6.52 -17.23 4.16
CA ILE A 135 5.89 -15.98 3.77
C ILE A 135 5.25 -16.12 2.38
N VAL A 136 4.18 -15.37 2.17
CA VAL A 136 3.49 -15.22 0.90
C VAL A 136 3.42 -13.73 0.60
N ARG A 137 3.49 -13.36 -0.66
CA ARG A 137 3.17 -12.01 -1.11
C ARG A 137 2.04 -12.05 -2.13
N ARG A 138 1.17 -11.05 -2.07
CA ARG A 138 0.24 -10.74 -3.14
C ARG A 138 0.79 -9.58 -3.94
N ARG A 139 0.94 -9.76 -5.25
CA ARG A 139 1.24 -8.67 -6.18
C ARG A 139 -0.04 -8.28 -6.91
N VAL A 140 -0.35 -6.99 -6.94
CA VAL A 140 -1.47 -6.41 -7.68
C VAL A 140 -0.90 -5.49 -8.74
N VAL A 141 -1.09 -5.87 -10.01
CA VAL A 141 -0.62 -5.13 -11.18
C VAL A 141 -1.83 -4.84 -12.06
N GLY A 142 -2.25 -3.57 -12.10
CA GLY A 142 -3.53 -3.20 -12.72
C GLY A 142 -4.70 -3.93 -12.05
N SER A 143 -5.53 -4.62 -12.84
CA SER A 143 -6.66 -5.42 -12.34
C SER A 143 -6.29 -6.86 -11.98
N THR A 144 -5.04 -7.27 -12.21
CA THR A 144 -4.61 -8.66 -12.02
C THR A 144 -3.90 -8.79 -10.68
N SER A 145 -4.39 -9.68 -9.84
CA SER A 145 -3.69 -10.10 -8.62
C SER A 145 -3.13 -11.50 -8.79
N TYR A 146 -1.89 -11.71 -8.39
CA TYR A 146 -1.29 -13.03 -8.32
C TYR A 146 -0.49 -13.17 -7.03
N ASP A 147 -0.54 -14.36 -6.45
CA ASP A 147 0.05 -14.65 -5.15
C ASP A 147 1.29 -15.52 -5.35
N GLU A 148 2.33 -15.27 -4.56
CA GLU A 148 3.58 -16.01 -4.62
C GLU A 148 4.02 -16.41 -3.21
N ALA A 149 4.48 -17.66 -3.03
CA ALA A 149 5.09 -18.12 -1.81
C ALA A 149 6.62 -18.07 -1.93
N PHE A 150 7.31 -17.64 -0.88
CA PHE A 150 8.77 -17.76 -0.83
C PHE A 150 9.12 -19.19 -0.43
N THR A 151 9.80 -19.93 -1.31
CA THR A 151 10.05 -21.35 -1.11
C THR A 151 11.47 -21.61 -0.59
N ARG A 152 11.76 -22.87 -0.24
CA ARG A 152 13.06 -23.30 0.27
C ARG A 152 14.19 -23.21 -0.77
N ASN A 153 13.88 -23.00 -2.06
CA ASN A 153 14.88 -22.74 -3.09
C ASN A 153 15.32 -21.26 -3.15
N LEU A 154 14.87 -20.43 -2.19
CA LEU A 154 15.13 -19.00 -2.13
C LEU A 154 14.53 -18.19 -3.29
N GLN A 155 13.45 -18.71 -3.89
CA GLN A 155 12.71 -18.03 -4.95
C GLN A 155 11.24 -17.84 -4.57
N TRP A 156 10.64 -16.81 -5.16
CA TRP A 156 9.20 -16.59 -5.15
C TRP A 156 8.56 -17.42 -6.25
N GLU A 157 7.58 -18.23 -5.90
CA GLU A 157 6.85 -19.08 -6.86
C GLU A 157 5.34 -18.84 -6.78
N PRO A 158 4.59 -18.91 -7.91
CA PRO A 158 3.15 -18.80 -7.90
C PRO A 158 2.47 -19.74 -6.90
N THR A 159 1.45 -19.25 -6.20
CA THR A 159 0.69 -20.03 -5.23
C THR A 159 -0.79 -19.67 -5.26
N GLU A 160 -1.65 -20.61 -4.90
CA GLU A 160 -3.08 -20.37 -4.69
C GLU A 160 -3.44 -20.20 -3.21
N TYR A 161 -2.44 -20.16 -2.31
CA TYR A 161 -2.67 -20.21 -0.86
C TYR A 161 -3.69 -19.19 -0.36
N LEU A 162 -3.53 -17.89 -0.67
CA LEU A 162 -4.44 -16.85 -0.18
C LEU A 162 -5.82 -16.95 -0.84
N GLN A 163 -5.90 -17.44 -2.08
CA GLN A 163 -7.19 -17.69 -2.73
C GLN A 163 -7.93 -18.83 -2.03
N ARG A 164 -7.25 -19.95 -1.76
CA ARG A 164 -7.83 -21.11 -1.06
C ARG A 164 -8.23 -20.76 0.37
N TYR A 165 -7.43 -19.95 1.07
CA TYR A 165 -7.77 -19.45 2.39
C TYR A 165 -9.09 -18.64 2.37
N ARG A 166 -9.27 -17.73 1.39
CA ARG A 166 -10.55 -17.01 1.23
C ARG A 166 -11.74 -17.93 0.94
N LEU A 167 -11.50 -19.11 0.36
CA LEU A 167 -12.51 -20.13 0.11
C LEU A 167 -12.77 -21.04 1.33
N GLY A 168 -12.16 -20.74 2.48
CA GLY A 168 -12.35 -21.48 3.73
C GLY A 168 -11.36 -22.63 3.95
N HIS A 169 -10.25 -22.70 3.19
CA HIS A 169 -9.14 -23.61 3.50
C HIS A 169 -8.11 -22.91 4.40
N ASP A 170 -8.41 -22.85 5.68
CA ASP A 170 -7.70 -22.09 6.71
C ASP A 170 -6.87 -22.95 7.68
N ASP A 171 -6.45 -24.15 7.23
CA ASP A 171 -5.59 -25.08 8.00
C ASP A 171 -4.30 -24.42 8.56
N ILE A 172 -3.83 -23.36 7.92
CA ILE A 172 -2.71 -22.52 8.37
C ILE A 172 -3.13 -21.06 8.25
N ASP A 173 -3.05 -20.33 9.36
CA ASP A 173 -3.45 -18.94 9.43
C ASP A 173 -2.39 -18.00 8.84
N HIS A 174 -2.75 -16.75 8.56
CA HIS A 174 -1.78 -15.75 8.15
C HIS A 174 -2.07 -14.35 8.68
N VAL A 175 -0.99 -13.58 8.85
CA VAL A 175 -1.06 -12.17 9.25
C VAL A 175 -0.30 -11.31 8.25
N LYS A 176 -0.80 -10.10 8.00
CA LYS A 176 -0.07 -9.09 7.22
C LYS A 176 1.21 -8.69 7.96
N ILE A 177 2.32 -8.61 7.23
CA ILE A 177 3.63 -8.18 7.73
C ILE A 177 4.19 -7.04 6.87
N THR A 178 5.14 -6.29 7.41
CA THR A 178 5.86 -5.25 6.67
C THR A 178 6.86 -5.87 5.68
N LYS A 179 7.36 -5.06 4.74
CA LYS A 179 8.45 -5.47 3.84
C LYS A 179 9.71 -5.81 4.64
N ASP A 180 10.06 -5.01 5.65
CA ASP A 180 11.22 -5.26 6.51
C ASP A 180 11.12 -6.59 7.27
N GLU A 181 9.93 -6.94 7.77
CA GLU A 181 9.70 -8.26 8.40
C GLU A 181 9.86 -9.41 7.40
N ALA A 182 9.40 -9.22 6.16
CA ALA A 182 9.57 -10.20 5.08
C ALA A 182 11.04 -10.35 4.67
N ASP A 183 11.77 -9.24 4.54
CA ASP A 183 13.18 -9.22 4.19
C ASP A 183 14.04 -9.88 5.28
N ALA A 184 13.73 -9.62 6.56
CA ALA A 184 14.38 -10.29 7.68
C ALA A 184 14.16 -11.81 7.66
N PHE A 185 12.95 -12.27 7.29
CA PHE A 185 12.68 -13.70 7.10
C PHE A 185 13.52 -14.30 5.96
N ILE A 186 13.57 -13.61 4.81
CA ILE A 186 14.33 -14.05 3.63
C ILE A 186 15.83 -14.13 3.94
N GLU A 187 16.38 -13.14 4.63
CA GLU A 187 17.78 -13.10 5.03
C GLU A 187 18.11 -14.28 5.95
N ARG A 188 17.28 -14.52 6.97
CA ARG A 188 17.42 -15.64 7.90
C ARG A 188 17.39 -16.99 7.18
N MET A 189 16.44 -17.18 6.26
CA MET A 189 16.32 -18.41 5.47
C MET A 189 17.51 -18.62 4.54
N SER A 190 17.97 -17.55 3.90
CA SER A 190 19.16 -17.57 3.05
C SER A 190 20.41 -17.98 3.85
N LYS A 191 20.66 -17.39 5.03
CA LYS A 191 21.78 -17.78 5.90
C LYS A 191 21.69 -19.26 6.31
N LYS A 192 20.51 -19.69 6.78
CA LYS A 192 20.26 -21.07 7.21
C LYS A 192 20.51 -22.10 6.11
N LEU A 193 20.16 -21.78 4.86
CA LEU A 193 20.31 -22.68 3.72
C LEU A 193 21.69 -22.60 3.05
N SER A 194 22.40 -21.49 3.24
CA SER A 194 23.78 -21.30 2.75
C SER A 194 24.82 -21.95 3.68
N GLY A 195 24.45 -22.31 4.91
CA GLY A 195 25.33 -22.96 5.87
C GLY A 195 26.22 -22.03 6.69
N ASP A 196 26.08 -20.71 6.51
CA ASP A 196 26.72 -19.71 7.38
C ASP A 196 25.92 -19.61 8.69
N GLN A 197 26.48 -20.17 9.77
CA GLN A 197 26.01 -20.00 11.15
C GLN A 197 26.58 -18.73 11.78
#